data_AF-K2DEM3-F1
#
_entry.id   AF-K2DEM3-F1
#
_cell.length_a   1.000
_cell.length_b   1.000
_cell.length_c   1.000
_cell.angle_alpha   90.00
_cell.angle_beta   90.00
_cell.angle_gamma   90.00
#
_symmetry.space_group_name_H-M   'P 1'
#
loop_
_entity.id
_entity.type
_entity.pdbx_description
1 polymer ?
#
loop_
_entity_poly.entity_id
_entity_poly.type
_entity_poly.pdbx_seq_one_letter_code
_entity_poly.pdbx_strand_id
1 'polypeptide(L)' 'MSILQNTKNAIDHLKQHQTYPATKEELVKECNELSDFSAEDKEWFIKNLPAGTYKSADDVIGALGLKPAQTMAM' A
#
# COMPACT_ATOMS: atom_id res chain seq x y z
N MET A 1 -2.78 -3.55 -17.27
CA MET A 1 -3.07 -3.01 -15.93
C MET A 1 -1.80 -3.14 -15.12
N SER A 2 -1.13 -2.02 -14.81
CA SER A 2 0.00 -2.06 -13.88
C SER A 2 -0.53 -2.45 -12.51
N ILE A 3 0.07 -3.45 -11.89
CA ILE A 3 -0.26 -3.93 -10.54
C ILE A 3 0.95 -3.66 -9.63
N LEU A 4 0.71 -3.51 -8.34
CA LEU A 4 1.76 -3.41 -7.33
C LEU A 4 2.63 -4.67 -7.34
N GLN A 5 3.89 -4.55 -7.75
CA GLN A 5 4.80 -5.68 -7.94
C GLN A 5 5.13 -6.34 -6.59
N ASN A 6 5.47 -5.54 -5.58
CA ASN A 6 5.84 -6.02 -4.26
C ASN A 6 4.69 -5.97 -3.25
N THR A 7 3.55 -6.59 -3.59
CA THR A 7 2.34 -6.61 -2.75
C THR A 7 2.60 -7.17 -1.33
N LYS A 8 3.41 -8.23 -1.20
CA LYS A 8 3.74 -8.81 0.12
C LYS A 8 4.51 -7.82 1.00
N ASN A 9 5.51 -7.15 0.44
CA ASN A 9 6.32 -6.17 1.18
C ASN A 9 5.48 -4.94 1.55
N ALA A 10 4.61 -4.47 0.63
CA ALA A 10 3.70 -3.37 0.91
C ALA A 10 2.73 -3.69 2.06
N ILE A 11 2.14 -4.89 2.06
CA ILE A 11 1.26 -5.35 3.15
C ILE A 11 2.03 -5.40 4.48
N ASP A 12 3.26 -5.92 4.47
CA ASP A 12 4.09 -6.00 5.67
C ASP A 12 4.41 -4.60 6.21
N HIS A 13 4.86 -3.68 5.34
CA HIS A 13 5.14 -2.30 5.70
C HIS A 13 3.91 -1.59 6.28
N LEU A 14 2.75 -1.76 5.65
CA LEU A 14 1.50 -1.20 6.14
C LEU A 14 1.13 -1.77 7.51
N LYS A 15 1.48 -3.02 7.85
CA LYS A 15 1.13 -3.66 9.12
C LYS A 15 2.13 -3.45 10.24
N GLN A 16 3.42 -3.40 9.93
CA GLN A 16 4.52 -3.38 10.92
C GLN A 16 5.10 -1.99 11.12
N HIS A 17 5.17 -1.18 10.06
CA HIS A 17 5.91 0.07 10.06
C HIS A 17 5.01 1.31 10.07
N GLN A 18 3.78 1.18 9.60
CA GLN A 18 2.87 2.31 9.53
C GLN A 18 2.08 2.51 10.83
N THR A 19 1.99 3.77 11.27
CA THR A 19 1.18 4.16 12.43
C THR A 19 -0.22 4.58 11.96
N TYR A 20 -1.25 4.18 12.69
CA TYR A 20 -2.64 4.53 12.38
C TYR A 20 -3.33 5.21 13.57
N PRO A 21 -4.34 6.07 13.34
CA PRO A 21 -4.93 6.43 12.04
C PRO A 21 -4.00 7.29 11.16
N ALA A 22 -4.04 7.07 9.84
CA ALA A 22 -3.23 7.80 8.86
C ALA A 22 -4.07 8.26 7.67
N THR A 23 -3.79 9.45 7.16
CA THR A 23 -4.42 9.98 5.94
C THR A 23 -3.73 9.47 4.68
N LYS A 24 -4.41 9.54 3.52
CA LYS A 24 -3.78 9.29 2.21
C LYS A 24 -2.49 10.09 2.05
N GLU A 25 -2.48 11.36 2.44
CA GLU A 25 -1.33 12.25 2.27
C GLU A 25 -0.13 11.78 3.12
N GLU A 26 -0.37 11.37 4.36
CA GLU A 26 0.65 10.77 5.22
C GLU A 26 1.17 9.45 4.64
N LEU A 27 0.27 8.55 4.24
CA LEU A 27 0.65 7.27 3.62
C LEU A 27 1.48 7.47 2.34
N VAL A 28 1.13 8.45 1.52
CA VAL A 28 1.86 8.80 0.29
C VAL A 28 3.22 9.41 0.60
N LYS A 29 3.30 10.29 1.60
CA LYS A 29 4.57 10.87 2.03
C LYS A 29 5.52 9.77 2.49
N GLU A 30 5.08 8.93 3.42
CA GLU A 30 5.86 7.80 3.91
C GLU A 30 6.27 6.87 2.76
N CYS A 31 5.33 6.51 1.87
CA CYS A 31 5.61 5.67 0.70
C CYS A 31 6.69 6.26 -0.22
N ASN A 32 6.73 7.58 -0.41
CA ASN A 32 7.76 8.25 -1.20
C ASN A 32 9.15 8.14 -0.56
N GLU A 33 9.23 8.12 0.76
CA GLU A 33 10.49 8.01 1.52
C GLU A 33 11.03 6.57 1.56
N LEU A 34 10.22 5.55 1.21
CA LEU A 34 10.67 4.15 1.19
C LEU A 34 11.60 3.87 0.02
N SER A 35 12.85 3.49 0.30
CA SER A 35 13.82 3.11 -0.73
C SER A 35 13.65 1.67 -1.23
N ASP A 36 12.92 0.83 -0.49
CA ASP A 36 12.60 -0.57 -0.83
C ASP A 36 11.56 -0.73 -1.96
N PHE A 37 10.83 0.34 -2.32
CA PHE A 37 9.83 0.31 -3.38
C PHE A 37 10.28 1.04 -4.63
N SER A 38 10.02 0.44 -5.78
CA SER A 38 10.28 1.04 -7.08
C SER A 38 9.36 2.24 -7.34
N ALA A 39 9.78 3.16 -8.23
CA ALA A 39 8.97 4.32 -8.60
C ALA A 39 7.58 3.91 -9.13
N GLU A 40 7.50 2.83 -9.91
CA GLU A 40 6.24 2.30 -10.43
C GLU A 40 5.27 1.85 -9.31
N ASP A 41 5.79 1.18 -8.28
CA ASP A 41 4.98 0.74 -7.13
C ASP A 41 4.46 1.94 -6.33
N LYS A 42 5.31 2.96 -6.13
CA LYS A 42 4.93 4.22 -5.47
C LYS A 42 3.85 4.95 -6.26
N GLU A 43 4.06 5.12 -7.57
CA GLU A 43 3.09 5.78 -8.45
C GLU A 43 1.75 5.04 -8.46
N TRP A 44 1.79 3.70 -8.51
CA TRP A 44 0.58 2.88 -8.44
C TRP A 44 -0.15 3.11 -7.12
N PHE A 45 0.55 3.08 -5.99
CA PHE A 45 -0.03 3.30 -4.67
C PHE A 45 -0.71 4.67 -4.59
N ILE A 46 -0.03 5.74 -5.03
CA ILE A 46 -0.55 7.11 -5.01
C ILE A 46 -1.82 7.26 -5.87
N LYS A 47 -1.82 6.63 -7.06
CA LYS A 47 -2.94 6.70 -8.02
C LYS A 47 -4.14 5.86 -7.59
N ASN A 48 -3.91 4.72 -6.96
CA ASN A 48 -4.99 3.77 -6.61
C ASN A 48 -5.52 3.95 -5.19
N LEU A 49 -4.76 4.54 -4.26
CA LEU A 49 -5.24 4.79 -2.91
C LEU A 49 -6.29 5.90 -2.91
N PRO A 50 -7.56 5.64 -2.51
CA PRO A 50 -8.55 6.70 -2.45
C PRO A 50 -8.20 7.74 -1.37
N ALA A 51 -8.68 8.96 -1.54
CA ALA A 51 -8.55 9.97 -0.50
C ALA A 51 -9.37 9.56 0.73
N GLY A 52 -8.80 9.69 1.92
CA GLY A 52 -9.46 9.30 3.16
C GLY A 52 -8.49 9.15 4.32
N THR A 53 -9.06 8.83 5.48
CA THR A 53 -8.33 8.46 6.70
C THR A 53 -8.55 6.99 6.97
N TYR A 54 -7.45 6.26 7.10
CA TYR A 54 -7.41 4.83 7.32
C TYR A 54 -7.13 4.57 8.79
N LYS A 55 -7.94 3.73 9.43
CA LYS A 55 -7.81 3.46 10.87
C LYS A 55 -6.84 2.32 11.14
N SER A 56 -6.54 1.52 10.13
CA SER A 56 -5.65 0.35 10.23
C SER A 56 -5.09 -0.02 8.87
N ALA A 57 -4.06 -0.86 8.87
CA ALA A 57 -3.47 -1.43 7.67
C ALA A 57 -4.50 -2.15 6.80
N ASP A 58 -5.42 -2.90 7.41
CA ASP A 58 -6.45 -3.65 6.67
C ASP A 58 -7.43 -2.73 5.92
N ASP A 59 -7.67 -1.49 6.38
CA ASP A 59 -8.45 -0.50 5.61
C ASP A 59 -7.70 -0.11 4.32
N VAL A 60 -6.39 0.14 4.41
CA VAL A 60 -5.55 0.51 3.25
C VAL A 60 -5.47 -0.65 2.26
N ILE A 61 -5.20 -1.85 2.76
CA ILE A 61 -5.12 -3.10 1.99
C ILE A 61 -6.44 -3.36 1.27
N GLY A 62 -7.57 -3.22 1.98
CA GLY A 62 -8.91 -3.37 1.42
C GLY A 62 -9.23 -2.32 0.36
N ALA A 63 -8.89 -1.04 0.62
CA ALA A 63 -9.11 0.05 -0.32
C ALA A 63 -8.32 -0.11 -1.63
N LEU A 64 -7.10 -0.66 -1.54
CA LEU A 64 -6.25 -0.95 -2.69
C LEU A 64 -6.54 -2.31 -3.34
N GLY A 65 -7.42 -3.13 -2.76
CA GLY A 65 -7.68 -4.49 -3.22
C GLY A 65 -6.46 -5.41 -3.15
N LEU A 66 -5.49 -5.10 -2.28
CA LEU A 66 -4.31 -5.93 -2.09
C LEU A 66 -4.72 -7.22 -1.37
N LYS A 67 -4.32 -8.35 -1.93
CA LYS A 67 -4.56 -9.65 -1.29
C LYS A 67 -3.26 -10.13 -0.66
N PRO A 68 -3.24 -10.52 0.63
CA PRO A 68 -2.09 -11.16 1.23
C PRO A 68 -1.92 -12.52 0.54
N ALA A 69 -1.11 -12.56 -0.51
CA ALA A 69 -0.86 -13.75 -1.35
C ALA A 69 -2.10 -14.65 -1.51
N GLN A 70 -3.04 -14.27 -2.36
CA GLN A 70 -3.73 -15.33 -3.10
C GLN A 70 -2.67 -15.91 -4.03
N THR A 71 -2.22 -17.12 -3.71
CA THR A 71 -1.69 -18.09 -4.65
C THR A 71 -2.40 -17.89 -5.99
N MET A 72 -1.69 -17.32 -6.97
CA MET A 72 -2.03 -17.49 -8.37
C MET A 72 -1.72 -18.96 -8.68
N ALA A 73 -2.65 -19.84 -8.29
CA ALA A 73 -2.82 -21.12 -8.93
C ALA A 73 -3.61 -20.83 -10.21
N MET A 74 -2.87 -20.58 -11.29
CA MET A 74 -3.31 -20.87 -12.65
C MET A 74 -2.22 -21.69 -13.30
#